data_AF-A0A366HXJ9-F1
#
_entry.id   AF-A0A366HXJ9-F1
#
_cell.length_a   1.000
_cell.length_b   1.000
_cell.length_c   1.000
_cell.angle_alpha   90.00
_cell.angle_beta   90.00
_cell.angle_gamma   90.00
#
_symmetry.space_group_name_H-M   'P 1'
#
loop_
_entity.id
_entity.type
_entity.pdbx_description
1 polymer ?
#
loop_
_entity_poly.entity_id
_entity_poly.type
_entity_poly.pdbx_seq_one_letter_code
_entity_poly.pdbx_strand_id
1 'polypeptide(L)' 'MTAYTVQIKNCNSIESAEISITKGTLNIKYGPNGLGKSSIAKAILAAVADDGTVQ' A
#
# COMPACT_ATOMS: atom_id res chain seq x y z
N MET A 1 20.34 -4.64 4.20
CA MET A 1 19.29 -3.94 3.42
C MET A 1 18.02 -3.93 4.26
N THR A 2 17.46 -2.78 4.59
CA THR A 2 16.25 -2.70 5.44
C THR A 2 14.99 -2.74 4.57
N ALA A 3 14.03 -3.58 4.95
CA ALA A 3 12.73 -3.66 4.29
C ALA A 3 11.60 -3.45 5.33
N TYR A 4 10.52 -2.83 4.90
CA TYR A 4 9.30 -2.65 5.66
C TYR A 4 8.19 -3.51 5.07
N THR A 5 7.41 -4.14 5.94
CA THR A 5 6.22 -4.90 5.54
C THR A 5 4.98 -4.11 5.88
N VAL A 6 4.17 -3.79 4.87
CA VAL A 6 2.88 -3.12 5.02
C VAL A 6 1.79 -4.16 4.86
N GLN A 7 0.90 -4.24 5.86
CA GLN A 7 -0.28 -5.08 5.83
C GLN A 7 -1.50 -4.21 5.53
N ILE A 8 -2.23 -4.55 4.48
CA ILE A 8 -3.49 -3.88 4.11
C ILE A 8 -4.59 -4.93 4.25
N LYS A 9 -5.65 -4.59 4.97
CA LYS A 9 -6.83 -5.44 5.15
C LYS A 9 -8.09 -4.62 4.99
N ASN A 10 -9.10 -5.19 4.34
CA ASN A 10 -10.44 -4.60 4.17
C ASN A 10 -10.40 -3.14 3.69
N CYS A 11 -9.58 -2.83 2.68
CA CYS A 11 -9.38 -1.47 2.16
C CYS A 11 -9.86 -1.39 0.71
N ASN A 12 -10.95 -0.66 0.46
CA ASN A 12 -11.59 -0.57 -0.85
C ASN A 12 -11.82 -1.97 -1.44
N SER A 13 -11.25 -2.25 -2.62
CA SER A 13 -11.33 -3.55 -3.31
C SER A 13 -10.27 -4.57 -2.88
N ILE A 14 -9.52 -4.31 -1.80
CA ILE A 14 -8.46 -5.20 -1.28
C ILE A 14 -8.95 -5.84 0.03
N GLU A 15 -9.25 -7.14 -0.01
CA GLU A 15 -9.54 -7.92 1.20
C GLU A 15 -8.29 -8.09 2.07
N SER A 16 -7.17 -8.52 1.46
CA SER A 16 -5.87 -8.61 2.12
C SER A 16 -4.73 -8.40 1.12
N ALA A 17 -3.66 -7.72 1.56
CA ALA A 17 -2.41 -7.61 0.83
C ALA A 17 -1.23 -7.41 1.79
N GLU A 18 -0.12 -8.05 1.46
CA GLU A 18 1.18 -7.84 2.11
C GLU A 18 2.15 -7.23 1.10
N ILE A 19 2.67 -6.04 1.40
CA ILE A 19 3.56 -5.28 0.51
C ILE A 19 4.91 -5.06 1.20
N SER A 20 5.97 -5.57 0.56
CA SER A 20 7.35 -5.28 0.97
C SER A 20 7.88 -4.03 0.27
N ILE A 21 8.42 -3.10 1.06
CA ILE A 21 9.06 -1.85 0.62
C ILE A 21 10.51 -1.86 1.10
N THR A 22 11.45 -1.85 0.16
CA THR A 22 12.87 -1.79 0.45
C THR A 22 13.33 -0.34 0.63
N LYS A 23 14.02 -0.05 1.74
CA LYS A 23 14.53 1.31 2.03
C LYS A 23 15.66 1.67 1.07
N GLY A 24 15.63 2.91 0.57
CA GLY A 24 16.69 3.44 -0.30
C GLY A 24 16.64 2.94 -1.74
N THR A 25 15.51 2.39 -2.18
CA THR A 25 15.33 1.87 -3.55
C THR A 25 14.04 2.36 -4.17
N LEU A 26 13.99 2.41 -5.50
CA LEU A 26 12.75 2.61 -6.24
C LEU A 26 11.90 1.33 -6.17
N ASN A 27 10.77 1.40 -5.46
CA ASN A 27 9.86 0.27 -5.31
C ASN A 27 8.76 0.35 -6.37
N ILE A 28 8.83 -0.50 -7.40
CA ILE A 28 7.82 -0.55 -8.47
C ILE A 28 6.88 -1.73 -8.23
N LYS A 29 5.58 -1.44 -8.08
CA LYS A 29 4.51 -2.45 -8.05
C LYS A 29 3.62 -2.23 -9.26
N TYR A 30 3.48 -3.24 -10.12
CA TYR A 30 2.75 -3.16 -11.38
C TYR A 30 1.68 -4.26 -11.48
N GLY A 31 0.69 -4.06 -12.36
CA GLY A 31 -0.41 -4.99 -12.56
C GLY A 31 -1.56 -4.39 -13.38
N PRO A 32 -2.55 -5.18 -13.82
CA PRO A 32 -3.69 -4.72 -14.61
C PRO A 32 -4.53 -3.63 -13.93
N ASN A 33 -5.35 -2.93 -14.72
CA ASN A 33 -6.33 -1.99 -14.19
C ASN A 33 -7.35 -2.71 -13.30
N GLY A 34 -7.82 -2.03 -12.24
CA GLY A 34 -8.73 -2.63 -11.26
C GLY A 34 -8.08 -3.49 -10.17
N LEU A 35 -6.79 -3.82 -10.26
CA LEU A 35 -6.10 -4.69 -9.27
C LEU A 35 -5.72 -4.00 -7.94
N GLY A 36 -6.28 -2.82 -7.64
CA GLY A 36 -6.02 -2.13 -6.36
C GLY A 36 -4.67 -1.40 -6.23
N LYS A 37 -3.90 -1.22 -7.31
CA LYS A 37 -2.59 -0.50 -7.27
C LYS A 37 -2.66 0.88 -6.61
N SER A 38 -3.61 1.70 -7.04
CA SER A 38 -3.83 3.03 -6.45
C SER A 38 -4.37 2.94 -5.02
N SER A 39 -5.13 1.90 -4.69
CA SER A 39 -5.62 1.66 -3.32
C SER A 39 -4.47 1.35 -2.37
N ILE A 40 -3.47 0.55 -2.79
CA ILE A 40 -2.25 0.30 -2.01
C ILE A 40 -1.52 1.62 -1.71
N ALA A 41 -1.29 2.44 -2.73
CA ALA A 41 -0.59 3.71 -2.56
C ALA A 41 -1.34 4.67 -1.61
N LYS A 42 -2.66 4.78 -1.76
CA LYS A 42 -3.51 5.60 -0.87
C LYS A 42 -3.52 5.09 0.57
N ALA A 43 -3.61 3.77 0.78
CA ALA A 43 -3.58 3.18 2.11
C ALA A 43 -2.25 3.46 2.84
N ILE A 44 -1.12 3.33 2.14
CA ILE A 44 0.20 3.68 2.68
C ILE A 44 0.26 5.16 3.05
N LEU A 45 -0.22 6.04 2.17
CA LEU A 45 -0.22 7.48 2.42
C LEU A 45 -1.07 7.85 3.63
N ALA A 46 -2.31 7.36 3.71
CA ALA A 46 -3.23 7.62 4.82
C ALA A 46 -2.65 7.15 6.16
N ALA A 47 -1.98 6.00 6.19
CA ALA A 47 -1.35 5.47 7.40
C ALA A 47 -0.15 6.30 7.89
N VAL A 48 0.56 7.00 7.00
CA VAL A 48 1.71 7.84 7.34
C VAL A 48 1.30 9.29 7.63
N ALA A 49 0.24 9.77 6.99
CA ALA A 49 -0.26 11.13 7.15
C ALA A 49 -1.03 11.37 8.46
N ASP A 50 -1.30 10.32 9.24
CA ASP A 50 -2.10 10.37 10.49
C ASP A 50 -3.47 11.04 10.31
N ASP A 51 -4.03 11.01 9.10
CA ASP A 51 -5.25 11.77 8.80
C ASP A 51 -6.54 11.00 9.10
N GLY A 52 -6.48 9.69 9.37
CA GLY A 52 -7.65 8.87 9.69
C GLY A 52 -8.77 8.91 8.62
N THR A 53 -8.55 9.56 7.48
CA THR A 53 -9.57 9.81 6.46
C THR A 53 -9.53 8.71 5.41
N VAL A 54 -9.93 7.51 5.85
CA VAL A 54 -10.44 6.48 4.96
C VAL A 54 -11.96 6.63 4.95
N GLN A 55 -12.48 7.31 3.93
CA GLN A 55 -13.89 7.22 3.52
C GLN A 55 -14.01 6.17 2.41
#